data_AF-A0A0F9M3X5-F1
#
_entry.id   AF-A0A0F9M3X5-F1
#
_cell.length_a   1.000
_cell.length_b   1.000
_cell.length_c   1.000
_cell.angle_alpha   90.00
_cell.angle_beta   90.00
_cell.angle_gamma   90.00
#
_symmetry.space_group_name_H-M   'P 1'
#
loop_
_entity.id
_entity.type
_entity.pdbx_description
1 polymer ?
#
loop_
_entity_poly.entity_id
_entity_poly.type
_entity_poly.pdbx_seq_one_letter_code
_entity_poly.pdbx_strand_id
1 'polypeptide(L)'
;MVEKIIDFCGRKRLFVFICFLLLLIWAFFSIRKTPLDALPDLSDKQVIIFTEWMGRSPDLVEDQITYPIITAFLAAPKVKDVRGFSMFGLSFVYVIFEEDTDIYWARSRAVEYLSNIQGQLPEKVTSQIGPDASGVGGGFEYALVDESGRHDLQELRSFQDWHLRYWLSSVPGVAEVASVGGYQKEYQVEIDPIKLQAYDLSVPQIKKAIQRSNNDVGGRVIEMTEREYIIRGRGYITDKEMLSKVVVGTDNKGTPIVIGDFAKVQIGGNIRRGLVELDGKGEVVGGIVIMRYEEDALKVIKRIKQKFKEMESAFPKGVKVVTTYDRSTLIKDSVKTLTEAVTEEIIIIFIIIFLFLLHVRSTLISIITLIVAISIAFIPMFYMKITSNIMSLAGIIIAIGDVVDGAVIMTENAHLKLQENPNKNRKEIIIEAAKEIGPSIFSSLLIIVVAFIPVFALQAQEGLLFSPLAYTKTFAVLFGAILSITLVPALMVLFIRGKIRPAEKIL
;
A
#
# COMPACT_ATOMS: atom_id res chain seq x y z
N MET A 1 1.79 -45.69 9.39
CA MET A 1 2.24 -44.95 8.18
C MET A 1 3.45 -44.08 8.48
N VAL A 2 3.37 -43.20 9.49
CA VAL A 2 4.45 -42.31 9.95
C VAL A 2 5.77 -43.05 10.19
N GLU A 3 5.73 -44.18 10.89
CA GLU A 3 6.89 -45.04 11.13
C GLU A 3 7.66 -45.48 9.86
N LYS A 4 6.94 -45.76 8.76
CA LYS A 4 7.57 -46.16 7.49
C LYS A 4 8.28 -44.97 6.82
N ILE A 5 7.72 -43.77 6.96
CA ILE A 5 8.31 -42.52 6.46
C ILE A 5 9.60 -42.22 7.23
N ILE A 6 9.57 -42.38 8.57
CA ILE A 6 10.73 -42.18 9.44
C ILE A 6 11.86 -43.16 9.08
N ASP A 7 11.54 -44.45 8.92
CA ASP A 7 12.55 -45.47 8.54
C ASP A 7 13.15 -45.17 7.16
N PHE A 8 12.32 -44.80 6.18
CA PHE A 8 12.78 -44.40 4.85
C PHE A 8 13.71 -43.19 4.91
N CYS A 9 13.30 -42.11 5.58
CA CYS A 9 14.05 -40.86 5.66
C CYS A 9 15.37 -41.04 6.44
N GLY A 10 15.35 -41.79 7.54
CA GLY A 10 16.55 -42.12 8.33
C GLY A 10 17.55 -42.99 7.57
N ARG A 11 17.07 -43.90 6.69
CA ARG A 11 17.95 -44.75 5.87
C ARG A 11 18.47 -44.06 4.62
N LYS A 12 17.64 -43.29 3.90
CA LYS A 12 17.92 -42.63 2.61
C LYS A 12 18.20 -41.12 2.77
N ARG A 13 19.04 -40.74 3.73
CA ARG A 13 19.36 -39.33 4.06
C ARG A 13 19.75 -38.43 2.89
N LEU A 14 20.46 -38.96 1.88
CA LEU A 14 20.90 -38.16 0.73
C LEU A 14 19.70 -37.63 -0.07
N PHE A 15 18.67 -38.47 -0.23
CA PHE A 15 17.44 -38.08 -0.90
C PHE A 15 16.71 -36.98 -0.12
N VAL A 16 16.59 -37.14 1.21
CA VAL A 16 15.99 -36.14 2.10
C VAL A 16 16.70 -34.79 1.98
N PHE A 17 18.04 -34.77 2.05
CA PHE A 17 18.80 -33.53 1.94
C PHE A 17 18.67 -32.85 0.58
N ILE A 18 18.61 -33.61 -0.52
CA ILE A 18 18.39 -33.03 -1.85
C ILE A 18 16.99 -32.39 -1.94
N CYS A 19 15.96 -33.09 -1.45
CA CYS A 19 14.59 -32.54 -1.44
C CYS A 19 14.51 -31.24 -0.62
N PHE A 20 15.07 -31.23 0.59
CA PHE A 20 15.05 -30.02 1.42
C PHE A 20 15.96 -28.91 0.90
N LEU A 21 17.05 -29.22 0.20
CA LEU A 21 17.86 -28.22 -0.49
C LEU A 21 17.07 -27.53 -1.60
N LEU A 22 16.31 -28.28 -2.41
CA LEU A 22 15.44 -27.72 -3.44
C LEU A 22 14.32 -26.85 -2.82
N LEU A 23 13.71 -27.32 -1.71
CA LEU A 23 12.72 -26.55 -0.97
C LEU A 23 13.30 -25.26 -0.38
N LEU A 24 14.53 -25.29 0.13
CA LEU A 24 15.22 -24.10 0.63
C LEU A 24 15.55 -23.09 -0.48
N ILE A 25 15.94 -23.55 -1.66
CA ILE A 25 16.16 -22.66 -2.82
C ILE A 25 14.84 -21.99 -3.22
N TRP A 26 13.73 -22.75 -3.23
CA TRP A 26 12.41 -22.23 -3.54
C TRP A 26 11.93 -21.24 -2.47
N ALA A 27 12.08 -21.59 -1.19
CA ALA A 27 11.82 -20.72 -0.06
C ALA A 27 12.60 -19.40 -0.14
N PHE A 28 13.89 -19.45 -0.46
CA PHE A 28 14.73 -18.27 -0.61
C PHE A 28 14.24 -17.34 -1.72
N PHE A 29 13.78 -17.90 -2.84
CA PHE A 29 13.13 -17.12 -3.90
C PHE A 29 11.83 -16.47 -3.40
N SER A 30 10.99 -17.21 -2.70
CA SER A 30 9.72 -16.73 -2.15
C SER A 30 9.95 -15.59 -1.14
N ILE A 31 10.85 -15.76 -0.17
CA ILE A 31 11.20 -14.73 0.84
C ILE A 31 11.59 -13.41 0.19
N ARG A 32 12.40 -13.44 -0.89
CA ARG A 32 12.83 -12.22 -1.59
C ARG A 32 11.73 -11.53 -2.39
N LYS A 33 10.70 -12.27 -2.80
CA LYS A 33 9.62 -11.79 -3.65
C LYS A 33 8.36 -11.41 -2.86
N THR A 34 8.20 -11.89 -1.63
CA THR A 34 7.10 -11.51 -0.75
C THR A 34 7.12 -9.99 -0.50
N PRO A 35 5.99 -9.28 -0.67
CA PRO A 35 5.89 -7.85 -0.38
C PRO A 35 6.11 -7.56 1.10
N LEU A 36 6.73 -6.42 1.41
CA LEU A 36 6.98 -5.96 2.77
C LEU A 36 6.10 -4.76 3.11
N ASP A 37 5.45 -4.81 4.25
CA ASP A 37 4.70 -3.69 4.83
C ASP A 37 4.79 -3.70 6.37
N ALA A 38 4.38 -2.63 7.03
CA ALA A 38 4.37 -2.55 8.49
C ALA A 38 3.21 -3.38 9.07
N LEU A 39 2.03 -3.27 8.46
CA LEU A 39 0.80 -3.92 8.87
C LEU A 39 0.05 -4.48 7.64
N PRO A 40 -0.84 -5.46 7.82
CA PRO A 40 -1.79 -5.81 6.76
C PRO A 40 -2.70 -4.62 6.44
N ASP A 41 -3.21 -4.54 5.21
CA ASP A 41 -4.23 -3.53 4.87
C ASP A 41 -5.54 -3.89 5.58
N LEU A 42 -5.97 -3.00 6.47
CA LEU A 42 -7.18 -3.13 7.28
C LEU A 42 -8.37 -2.39 6.67
N SER A 43 -8.18 -1.75 5.52
CA SER A 43 -9.22 -0.97 4.88
C SER A 43 -10.31 -1.88 4.32
N ASP A 44 -11.57 -1.46 4.49
CA ASP A 44 -12.66 -2.03 3.71
C ASP A 44 -12.38 -1.87 2.21
N LYS A 45 -12.84 -2.83 1.42
CA LYS A 45 -12.83 -2.73 -0.05
C LYS A 45 -13.87 -1.70 -0.46
N GLN A 46 -13.42 -0.54 -0.90
CA GLN A 46 -14.31 0.56 -1.23
C GLN A 46 -13.96 1.23 -2.56
N VAL A 47 -15.00 1.75 -3.21
CA VAL A 47 -14.87 2.62 -4.38
C VAL A 47 -15.39 4.00 -4.01
N ILE A 48 -14.52 5.00 -4.14
CA ILE A 48 -14.86 6.39 -3.89
C ILE A 48 -15.41 6.99 -5.18
N ILE A 49 -16.50 7.72 -5.07
CA ILE A 49 -17.12 8.47 -6.15
C ILE A 49 -17.12 9.93 -5.71
N PHE A 50 -16.43 10.76 -6.47
CA PHE A 50 -16.30 12.18 -6.21
C PHE A 50 -17.05 12.96 -7.26
N THR A 51 -17.89 13.91 -6.84
CA THR A 51 -18.64 14.77 -7.74
C THR A 51 -18.54 16.22 -7.29
N GLU A 52 -18.17 17.11 -8.21
CA GLU A 52 -18.03 18.54 -7.96
C GLU A 52 -19.21 19.32 -8.56
N TRP A 53 -19.84 20.17 -7.75
CA TRP A 53 -20.89 21.10 -8.18
C TRP A 53 -20.79 22.44 -7.43
N MET A 54 -19.72 23.18 -7.74
CA MET A 54 -19.35 24.41 -7.02
C MET A 54 -20.48 25.45 -6.94
N GLY A 55 -20.56 26.13 -5.79
CA GLY A 55 -21.53 27.20 -5.54
C GLY A 55 -22.92 26.74 -5.10
N ARG A 56 -23.09 25.45 -4.76
CA ARG A 56 -24.36 24.88 -4.28
C ARG A 56 -24.31 24.54 -2.79
N SER A 57 -25.45 24.73 -2.10
CA SER A 57 -25.60 24.38 -0.69
C SER A 57 -25.51 22.86 -0.48
N PRO A 58 -25.06 22.40 0.70
CA PRO A 58 -25.01 20.99 1.03
C PRO A 58 -26.34 20.25 0.80
N ASP A 59 -27.47 20.85 1.18
CA ASP A 59 -28.79 20.23 1.00
C ASP A 59 -29.13 19.99 -0.48
N LEU A 60 -28.78 20.95 -1.35
CA LEU A 60 -29.02 20.80 -2.79
C LEU A 60 -28.07 19.78 -3.42
N VAL A 61 -26.83 19.68 -2.94
CA VAL A 61 -25.87 18.65 -3.35
C VAL A 61 -26.36 17.27 -2.89
N GLU A 62 -26.92 17.17 -1.68
CA GLU A 62 -27.53 15.94 -1.18
C GLU A 62 -28.66 15.48 -2.10
N ASP A 63 -29.67 16.34 -2.30
CA ASP A 63 -30.89 16.00 -3.04
C ASP A 63 -30.63 15.66 -4.52
N GLN A 64 -29.69 16.34 -5.17
CA GLN A 64 -29.51 16.27 -6.63
C GLN A 64 -28.31 15.42 -7.07
N ILE A 65 -27.36 15.12 -6.17
CA ILE A 65 -26.14 14.38 -6.52
C ILE A 65 -25.95 13.19 -5.58
N THR A 66 -25.75 13.45 -4.29
CA THR A 66 -25.35 12.41 -3.34
C THR A 66 -26.43 11.34 -3.19
N TYR A 67 -27.69 11.75 -2.97
CA TYR A 67 -28.81 10.84 -2.77
C TYR A 67 -29.12 9.97 -4.01
N PRO A 68 -29.20 10.52 -5.25
CA PRO A 68 -29.31 9.69 -6.45
C PRO A 68 -28.17 8.67 -6.62
N ILE A 69 -26.93 9.05 -6.30
CA ILE A 69 -25.79 8.13 -6.37
C ILE A 69 -25.95 7.03 -5.31
N ILE A 70 -26.19 7.37 -4.04
CA ILE A 70 -26.35 6.37 -2.96
C ILE A 70 -27.44 5.35 -3.31
N THR A 71 -28.63 5.83 -3.67
CA THR A 71 -29.79 4.97 -3.93
C THR A 71 -29.58 4.03 -5.11
N ALA A 72 -28.80 4.44 -6.12
CA ALA A 72 -28.41 3.57 -7.21
C ALA A 72 -27.48 2.42 -6.76
N PHE A 73 -26.60 2.68 -5.80
CA PHE A 73 -25.65 1.70 -5.28
C PHE A 73 -26.22 0.79 -4.19
N LEU A 74 -27.33 1.14 -3.54
CA LEU A 74 -28.00 0.26 -2.56
C LEU A 74 -28.41 -1.09 -3.14
N ALA A 75 -28.78 -1.12 -4.43
CA ALA A 75 -29.14 -2.35 -5.13
C ALA A 75 -27.96 -3.00 -5.89
N ALA A 76 -26.74 -2.46 -5.74
CA ALA A 76 -25.58 -3.01 -6.41
C ALA A 76 -25.11 -4.31 -5.74
N PRO A 77 -24.71 -5.33 -6.53
CA PRO A 77 -24.31 -6.62 -6.00
C PRO A 77 -23.05 -6.49 -5.12
N LYS A 78 -23.01 -7.26 -4.02
CA LYS A 78 -21.91 -7.30 -3.05
C LYS A 78 -21.63 -5.98 -2.33
N VAL A 79 -22.54 -5.00 -2.38
CA VAL A 79 -22.44 -3.78 -1.59
C VAL A 79 -22.89 -4.07 -0.17
N LYS A 80 -22.03 -3.77 0.79
CA LYS A 80 -22.27 -3.90 2.23
C LYS A 80 -22.91 -2.63 2.79
N ASP A 81 -22.35 -1.48 2.44
CA ASP A 81 -22.76 -0.16 2.93
C ASP A 81 -22.42 0.92 1.90
N VAL A 82 -23.17 2.03 1.90
CA VAL A 82 -22.91 3.19 1.03
C VAL A 82 -22.99 4.44 1.87
N ARG A 83 -21.88 5.17 1.95
CA ARG A 83 -21.78 6.38 2.79
C ARG A 83 -21.65 7.61 1.91
N GLY A 84 -22.47 8.62 2.15
CA GLY A 84 -22.40 9.90 1.45
C GLY A 84 -21.98 11.05 2.35
N PHE A 85 -21.24 11.99 1.77
CA PHE A 85 -20.91 13.26 2.39
C PHE A 85 -21.22 14.38 1.40
N SER A 86 -22.19 15.20 1.76
CA SER A 86 -22.58 16.40 1.02
C SER A 86 -21.99 17.64 1.68
N MET A 87 -21.12 18.32 0.95
CA MET A 87 -20.47 19.56 1.38
C MET A 87 -20.81 20.69 0.41
N PHE A 88 -20.41 21.92 0.74
CA PHE A 88 -20.64 23.09 -0.11
C PHE A 88 -19.93 22.95 -1.47
N GLY A 89 -20.70 22.49 -2.46
CA GLY A 89 -20.30 22.23 -3.83
C GLY A 89 -19.52 20.93 -4.08
N LEU A 90 -19.48 20.01 -3.11
CA LEU A 90 -18.76 18.73 -3.24
C LEU A 90 -19.60 17.58 -2.71
N SER A 91 -19.57 16.44 -3.40
CA SER A 91 -20.18 15.18 -2.97
C SER A 91 -19.12 14.08 -2.98
N PHE A 92 -19.02 13.36 -1.86
CA PHE A 92 -18.21 12.14 -1.75
C PHE A 92 -19.12 10.97 -1.41
N VAL A 93 -19.14 9.95 -2.25
CA VAL A 93 -19.86 8.70 -2.00
C VAL A 93 -18.85 7.55 -1.91
N TYR A 94 -18.86 6.83 -0.79
CA TYR A 94 -18.03 5.68 -0.52
C TYR A 94 -18.90 4.44 -0.63
N VAL A 95 -18.69 3.65 -1.69
CA VAL A 95 -19.38 2.38 -1.90
C VAL A 95 -18.51 1.29 -1.30
N ILE A 96 -18.96 0.70 -0.20
CA ILE A 96 -18.22 -0.33 0.56
C ILE A 96 -18.75 -1.70 0.14
N PHE A 97 -17.83 -2.58 -0.26
CA PHE A 97 -18.14 -3.92 -0.73
C PHE A 97 -17.86 -4.98 0.34
N GLU A 98 -18.44 -6.17 0.16
CA GLU A 98 -18.13 -7.36 0.95
C GLU A 98 -16.64 -7.74 0.81
N GLU A 99 -16.06 -8.32 1.87
CA GLU A 99 -14.62 -8.59 2.00
C GLU A 99 -14.05 -9.50 0.89
N ASP A 100 -14.84 -10.42 0.34
CA ASP A 100 -14.45 -11.35 -0.72
C ASP A 100 -14.46 -10.72 -2.13
N THR A 101 -14.90 -9.46 -2.26
CA THR A 101 -15.08 -8.81 -3.57
C THR A 101 -13.74 -8.46 -4.21
N ASP A 102 -13.57 -8.71 -5.51
CA ASP A 102 -12.40 -8.19 -6.24
C ASP A 102 -12.53 -6.67 -6.45
N ILE A 103 -11.48 -5.91 -6.13
CA ILE A 103 -11.55 -4.44 -6.18
C ILE A 103 -11.73 -3.90 -7.60
N TYR A 104 -11.12 -4.54 -8.61
CA TYR A 104 -11.25 -4.10 -9.99
C TYR A 104 -12.62 -4.46 -10.57
N TRP A 105 -13.20 -5.59 -10.15
CA TRP A 105 -14.59 -5.90 -10.40
C TRP A 105 -15.52 -4.85 -9.78
N ALA A 106 -15.32 -4.50 -8.50
CA ALA A 106 -16.10 -3.48 -7.81
C ALA A 106 -16.01 -2.12 -8.51
N ARG A 107 -14.80 -1.69 -8.91
CA ARG A 107 -14.57 -0.47 -9.70
C ARG A 107 -15.29 -0.51 -11.05
N SER A 108 -15.23 -1.64 -11.76
CA SER A 108 -15.91 -1.81 -13.05
C SER A 108 -17.43 -1.77 -12.92
N ARG A 109 -17.98 -2.41 -11.87
CA ARG A 109 -19.40 -2.33 -11.52
C ARG A 109 -19.79 -0.89 -11.18
N ALA A 110 -18.95 -0.16 -10.44
CA ALA A 110 -19.22 1.23 -10.11
C ALA A 110 -19.28 2.14 -11.35
N VAL A 111 -18.39 1.95 -12.33
CA VAL A 111 -18.46 2.67 -13.63
C VAL A 111 -19.79 2.40 -14.32
N GLU A 112 -20.24 1.15 -14.36
CA GLU A 112 -21.48 0.76 -15.02
C GLU A 112 -22.71 1.44 -14.37
N TYR A 113 -22.81 1.37 -13.04
CA TYR A 113 -23.90 2.02 -12.30
C TYR A 113 -23.87 3.54 -12.45
N LEU A 114 -22.69 4.17 -12.38
CA LEU A 114 -22.53 5.60 -12.58
C LEU A 114 -22.96 6.05 -13.98
N SER A 115 -22.62 5.26 -15.00
CA SER A 115 -22.99 5.56 -16.38
C SER A 115 -24.51 5.58 -16.58
N ASN A 116 -25.24 4.72 -15.88
CA ASN A 116 -26.71 4.65 -15.95
C ASN A 116 -27.41 5.85 -15.28
N ILE A 117 -26.82 6.41 -14.23
CA ILE A 117 -27.42 7.54 -13.49
C ILE A 117 -26.90 8.90 -13.93
N GLN A 118 -25.91 8.95 -14.83
CA GLN A 118 -25.32 10.19 -15.32
C GLN A 118 -26.35 11.15 -15.96
N GLY A 119 -27.44 10.62 -16.53
CA GLY A 119 -28.55 11.40 -17.07
C GLY A 119 -29.51 11.98 -16.02
N GLN A 120 -29.43 11.52 -14.77
CA GLN A 120 -30.21 12.04 -13.64
C GLN A 120 -29.48 13.15 -12.88
N LEU A 121 -28.16 13.26 -13.07
CA LEU A 121 -27.35 14.31 -12.46
C LEU A 121 -27.57 15.66 -13.17
N PRO A 122 -27.38 16.80 -12.47
CA PRO A 122 -27.55 18.12 -13.05
C PRO A 122 -26.67 18.35 -14.30
N GLU A 123 -27.13 19.20 -15.21
CA GLU A 123 -26.38 19.53 -16.43
C GLU A 123 -24.96 20.01 -16.10
N LYS A 124 -23.97 19.46 -16.82
CA LYS A 124 -22.53 19.75 -16.68
C LYS A 124 -21.88 19.27 -15.37
N VAL A 125 -22.58 18.47 -14.57
CA VAL A 125 -22.00 17.77 -13.43
C VAL A 125 -21.54 16.38 -13.88
N THR A 126 -20.27 16.05 -13.61
CA THR A 126 -19.70 14.73 -13.92
C THR A 126 -19.14 14.12 -12.66
N SER A 127 -19.53 12.88 -12.37
CA SER A 127 -18.95 12.09 -11.30
C SER A 127 -17.66 11.42 -11.76
N GLN A 128 -16.68 11.36 -10.87
CA GLN A 128 -15.37 10.75 -11.11
C GLN A 128 -15.16 9.62 -10.10
N ILE A 129 -14.55 8.53 -10.55
CA ILE A 129 -14.11 7.47 -9.64
C ILE A 129 -12.77 7.87 -9.03
N GLY A 130 -12.66 7.71 -7.72
CA GLY A 130 -11.45 7.98 -6.97
C GLY A 130 -10.27 7.09 -7.37
N PRO A 131 -9.08 7.39 -6.81
CA PRO A 131 -7.87 6.66 -7.12
C PRO A 131 -7.97 5.17 -6.80
N ASP A 132 -7.11 4.39 -7.43
CA ASP A 132 -6.97 2.95 -7.17
C ASP A 132 -6.11 2.70 -5.93
N ALA A 133 -6.60 3.14 -4.77
CA ALA A 133 -5.90 3.11 -3.50
C ALA A 133 -6.85 2.86 -2.33
N SER A 134 -6.32 2.34 -1.23
CA SER A 134 -7.06 2.16 0.03
C SER A 134 -6.97 3.39 0.95
N GLY A 135 -7.71 3.38 2.06
CA GLY A 135 -7.69 4.47 3.05
C GLY A 135 -6.32 4.66 3.72
N VAL A 136 -5.48 3.62 3.72
CA VAL A 136 -4.07 3.66 4.12
C VAL A 136 -3.13 3.78 2.91
N GLY A 137 -3.58 4.26 1.75
CA GLY A 137 -2.73 4.46 0.58
C GLY A 137 -1.67 5.57 0.72
N GLY A 138 -1.84 6.52 1.65
CA GLY A 138 -0.91 7.64 1.88
C GLY A 138 0.43 7.18 2.45
N GLY A 139 1.40 6.90 1.58
CA GLY A 139 2.68 6.30 1.96
C GLY A 139 3.83 7.29 2.17
N PHE A 140 3.73 8.47 1.56
CA PHE A 140 4.78 9.47 1.57
C PHE A 140 4.20 10.88 1.42
N GLU A 141 4.56 11.78 2.33
CA GLU A 141 4.15 13.18 2.28
C GLU A 141 5.36 14.10 2.35
N TYR A 142 5.24 15.25 1.70
CA TYR A 142 6.27 16.25 1.67
C TYR A 142 5.69 17.66 1.61
N ALA A 143 6.52 18.62 2.03
CA ALA A 143 6.31 20.05 1.89
C ALA A 143 7.37 20.64 0.93
N LEU A 144 6.96 21.65 0.18
CA LEU A 144 7.81 22.50 -0.65
C LEU A 144 8.13 23.75 0.15
N VAL A 145 9.42 24.00 0.32
CA VAL A 145 9.94 25.15 1.07
C VAL A 145 10.94 25.89 0.21
N ASP A 146 10.84 27.23 0.20
CA ASP A 146 11.87 28.10 -0.37
C ASP A 146 12.46 28.99 0.74
N GLU A 147 13.65 28.62 1.22
CA GLU A 147 14.37 29.38 2.24
C GLU A 147 14.92 30.71 1.71
N SER A 148 14.99 30.89 0.39
CA SER A 148 15.49 32.12 -0.24
C SER A 148 14.44 33.22 -0.34
N GLY A 149 13.16 32.87 -0.12
CA GLY A 149 12.02 33.80 -0.24
C GLY A 149 11.79 34.33 -1.65
N ARG A 150 12.28 33.63 -2.69
CA ARG A 150 12.15 34.03 -4.10
C ARG A 150 10.82 33.61 -4.68
N HIS A 151 10.25 32.53 -4.16
CA HIS A 151 9.01 31.92 -4.65
C HIS A 151 7.92 32.05 -3.61
N ASP A 152 6.74 32.51 -4.05
CA ASP A 152 5.55 32.58 -3.21
C ASP A 152 4.77 31.25 -3.20
N LEU A 153 3.73 31.17 -2.36
CA LEU A 153 2.87 30.00 -2.26
C LEU A 153 2.10 29.67 -3.55
N GLN A 154 1.87 30.65 -4.42
CA GLN A 154 1.19 30.45 -5.70
C GLN A 154 2.14 29.81 -6.72
N GLU A 155 3.39 30.25 -6.77
CA GLU A 155 4.44 29.69 -7.61
C GLU A 155 4.79 28.26 -7.18
N LEU A 156 4.93 28.03 -5.86
CA LEU A 156 5.15 26.69 -5.32
C LEU A 156 3.97 25.75 -5.63
N ARG A 157 2.73 26.23 -5.52
CA ARG A 157 1.53 25.46 -5.87
C ARG A 157 1.47 25.15 -7.37
N SER A 158 1.83 26.11 -8.21
CA SER A 158 1.91 25.91 -9.66
C SER A 158 2.99 24.88 -10.03
N PHE A 159 4.15 24.92 -9.37
CA PHE A 159 5.19 23.91 -9.54
C PHE A 159 4.72 22.52 -9.10
N GLN A 160 4.04 22.42 -7.95
CA GLN A 160 3.43 21.19 -7.47
C GLN A 160 2.45 20.59 -8.49
N ASP A 161 1.46 21.37 -8.93
CA ASP A 161 0.34 20.88 -9.76
C ASP A 161 0.78 20.54 -11.20
N TRP A 162 1.72 21.31 -11.76
CA TRP A 162 2.07 21.21 -13.18
C TRP A 162 3.40 20.53 -13.48
N HIS A 163 4.23 20.26 -12.46
CA HIS A 163 5.51 19.56 -12.63
C HIS A 163 5.63 18.36 -11.71
N LEU A 164 5.74 18.57 -10.40
CA LEU A 164 6.02 17.51 -9.43
C LEU A 164 4.96 16.41 -9.44
N ARG A 165 3.66 16.79 -9.48
CA ARG A 165 2.55 15.85 -9.59
C ARG A 165 2.76 14.87 -10.74
N TYR A 166 3.03 15.35 -11.94
CA TYR A 166 3.21 14.49 -13.12
C TYR A 166 4.49 13.65 -13.05
N TRP A 167 5.60 14.21 -12.55
CA TRP A 167 6.84 13.47 -12.38
C TRP A 167 6.67 12.30 -11.40
N LEU A 168 5.94 12.52 -10.31
CA LEU A 168 5.68 11.50 -9.29
C LEU A 168 4.59 10.51 -9.71
N SER A 169 3.52 10.96 -10.38
CA SER A 169 2.50 10.07 -10.95
C SER A 169 3.06 9.10 -12.00
N SER A 170 4.19 9.45 -12.65
CA SER A 170 4.89 8.54 -13.57
C SER A 170 5.62 7.38 -12.88
N VAL A 171 5.78 7.42 -11.55
CA VAL A 171 6.46 6.38 -10.78
C VAL A 171 5.57 5.14 -10.68
N PRO A 172 6.04 3.94 -11.08
CA PRO A 172 5.21 2.75 -11.01
C PRO A 172 4.84 2.40 -9.57
N GLY A 173 3.55 2.11 -9.35
CA GLY A 173 2.96 1.83 -8.04
C GLY A 173 2.38 3.06 -7.33
N VAL A 174 2.49 4.26 -7.92
CA VAL A 174 1.73 5.43 -7.49
C VAL A 174 0.35 5.40 -8.16
N ALA A 175 -0.71 5.63 -7.37
CA ALA A 175 -2.08 5.78 -7.86
C ALA A 175 -2.41 7.26 -8.09
N GLU A 176 -2.05 8.12 -7.15
CA GLU A 176 -2.32 9.55 -7.22
C GLU A 176 -1.25 10.35 -6.46
N VAL A 177 -1.07 11.60 -6.87
CA VAL A 177 -0.27 12.59 -6.13
C VAL A 177 -1.18 13.78 -5.88
N ALA A 178 -1.72 13.85 -4.66
CA ALA A 178 -2.66 14.88 -4.27
C ALA A 178 -1.89 16.12 -3.79
N SER A 179 -2.27 17.29 -4.29
CA SER A 179 -1.70 18.57 -3.88
C SER A 179 -2.49 19.14 -2.71
N VAL A 180 -1.78 19.64 -1.69
CA VAL A 180 -2.40 20.17 -0.47
C VAL A 180 -1.76 21.52 -0.09
N GLY A 181 -2.57 22.47 0.38
CA GLY A 181 -2.12 23.83 0.71
C GLY A 181 -1.79 24.71 -0.51
N GLY A 182 -1.29 25.92 -0.24
CA GLY A 182 -0.95 26.91 -1.26
C GLY A 182 -2.15 27.53 -1.99
N TYR A 183 -1.84 28.43 -2.92
CA TYR A 183 -2.85 29.15 -3.71
C TYR A 183 -2.81 28.68 -5.17
N GLN A 184 -3.94 28.19 -5.68
CA GLN A 184 -4.08 28.02 -7.13
C GLN A 184 -4.15 29.41 -7.78
N LYS A 185 -3.32 29.63 -8.79
CA LYS A 185 -3.29 30.88 -9.54
C LYS A 185 -4.63 31.12 -10.23
N GLU A 186 -5.25 32.26 -9.95
CA GLU A 186 -6.54 32.65 -10.52
C GLU A 186 -6.46 34.07 -11.10
N TYR A 187 -7.01 34.26 -12.30
CA TYR A 187 -7.20 35.58 -12.89
C TYR A 187 -8.53 36.16 -12.40
N GLN A 188 -8.46 37.18 -11.56
CA GLN A 188 -9.62 37.78 -10.91
C GLN A 188 -9.99 39.10 -11.59
N VAL A 189 -11.25 39.21 -11.99
CA VAL A 189 -11.84 40.43 -12.56
C VAL A 189 -12.72 41.07 -11.49
N GLU A 190 -12.17 42.04 -10.78
CA GLU A 190 -12.86 42.75 -9.70
C GLU A 190 -13.63 43.94 -10.28
N ILE A 191 -14.94 43.78 -10.40
CA ILE A 191 -15.83 44.74 -11.08
C ILE A 191 -16.18 45.89 -10.12
N ASP A 192 -16.02 47.13 -10.58
CA ASP A 192 -16.52 48.32 -9.89
C ASP A 192 -18.00 48.55 -10.24
N PRO A 193 -18.95 48.39 -9.30
CA PRO A 193 -20.37 48.49 -9.59
C PRO A 193 -20.80 49.90 -10.03
N ILE A 194 -20.09 50.95 -9.58
CA ILE A 194 -20.40 52.34 -9.93
C ILE A 194 -20.02 52.59 -11.39
N LYS A 195 -18.82 52.16 -11.80
CA LYS A 195 -18.38 52.27 -13.18
C LYS A 195 -19.21 51.39 -14.11
N LEU A 196 -19.55 50.19 -13.68
CA LEU A 196 -20.40 49.28 -14.44
C LEU A 196 -21.75 49.93 -14.79
N GLN A 197 -22.37 50.59 -13.80
CA GLN A 197 -23.62 51.34 -14.00
C GLN A 197 -23.42 52.54 -14.94
N ALA A 198 -22.30 53.26 -14.84
CA ALA A 198 -22.00 54.40 -15.70
C ALA A 198 -21.85 54.02 -17.19
N TYR A 199 -21.38 52.79 -17.47
CA TYR A 199 -21.29 52.24 -18.83
C TYR A 199 -22.54 51.49 -19.29
N ASP A 200 -23.59 51.41 -18.46
CA ASP A 200 -24.83 50.65 -18.72
C ASP A 200 -24.57 49.18 -19.11
N LEU A 201 -23.61 48.55 -18.43
CA LEU A 201 -23.22 47.16 -18.63
C LEU A 201 -23.75 46.27 -17.51
N SER A 202 -23.92 44.98 -17.81
CA SER A 202 -24.37 43.96 -16.86
C SER A 202 -23.34 42.83 -16.69
N VAL A 203 -23.33 42.20 -15.52
CA VAL A 203 -22.44 41.06 -15.23
C VAL A 203 -22.59 39.90 -16.25
N PRO A 204 -23.81 39.53 -16.70
CA PRO A 204 -23.96 38.51 -17.76
C PRO A 204 -23.31 38.88 -19.09
N GLN A 205 -23.28 40.17 -19.47
CA GLN A 205 -22.59 40.62 -20.68
C GLN A 205 -21.07 40.44 -20.55
N ILE A 206 -20.50 40.80 -19.40
CA ILE A 206 -19.07 40.60 -19.11
C ILE A 206 -18.71 39.12 -19.19
N LYS A 207 -19.50 38.25 -18.55
CA LYS A 207 -19.31 36.79 -18.60
C LYS A 207 -19.28 36.28 -20.03
N LYS A 208 -20.23 36.70 -20.86
CA LYS A 208 -20.29 36.32 -22.29
C LYS A 208 -19.09 36.85 -23.08
N ALA A 209 -18.65 38.08 -22.81
CA ALA A 209 -17.51 38.69 -23.48
C ALA A 209 -16.22 37.91 -23.20
N ILE A 210 -15.95 37.57 -21.93
CA ILE A 210 -14.80 36.75 -21.53
C ILE A 210 -14.86 35.37 -22.19
N GLN A 211 -16.02 34.70 -22.12
CA GLN A 211 -16.19 33.35 -22.69
C GLN A 211 -15.97 33.31 -24.21
N ARG A 212 -16.37 34.37 -24.94
CA ARG A 212 -16.15 34.45 -26.39
C ARG A 212 -14.71 34.82 -26.76
N SER A 213 -13.98 35.47 -25.85
CA SER A 213 -12.64 36.01 -26.12
C SER A 213 -11.50 35.10 -25.66
N ASN A 214 -11.80 33.87 -25.24
CA ASN A 214 -10.82 32.91 -24.74
C ASN A 214 -10.91 31.56 -25.46
N ASN A 215 -10.90 31.56 -26.80
CA ASN A 215 -10.94 30.35 -27.63
C ASN A 215 -10.03 30.50 -28.85
N ASP A 216 -9.31 29.42 -29.19
CA ASP A 216 -8.66 29.28 -30.48
C ASP A 216 -9.66 28.76 -31.53
N VAL A 217 -9.46 29.17 -32.80
CA VAL A 217 -10.29 28.72 -33.92
C VAL A 217 -9.43 28.11 -35.03
N GLY A 218 -9.91 26.99 -35.61
CA GLY A 218 -9.28 26.33 -36.75
C GLY A 218 -9.84 26.86 -38.07
N GLY A 219 -8.98 27.27 -38.99
CA GLY A 219 -9.35 27.72 -40.33
C GLY A 219 -9.13 26.66 -41.42
N ARG A 220 -9.05 25.38 -41.03
CA ARG A 220 -8.70 24.25 -41.91
C ARG A 220 -7.30 24.41 -42.52
N VAL A 221 -7.12 23.98 -43.76
CA VAL A 221 -5.84 23.99 -44.48
C VAL A 221 -6.00 24.70 -45.82
N ILE A 222 -4.95 25.34 -46.27
CA ILE A 222 -4.80 25.82 -47.66
C ILE A 222 -3.65 25.03 -48.28
N GLU A 223 -3.90 24.39 -49.41
CA GLU A 223 -2.85 23.77 -50.19
C GLU A 223 -2.18 24.84 -51.07
N MET A 224 -0.86 24.99 -50.94
CA MET A 224 -0.06 25.88 -51.79
C MET A 224 1.25 25.19 -52.15
N THR A 225 1.52 25.02 -53.45
CA THR A 225 2.75 24.38 -53.96
C THR A 225 2.95 22.98 -53.37
N GLU A 226 1.93 22.11 -53.48
CA GLU A 226 1.97 20.72 -53.00
C GLU A 226 2.26 20.58 -51.49
N ARG A 227 2.00 21.64 -50.70
CA ARG A 227 2.13 21.67 -49.24
C ARG A 227 0.84 22.19 -48.61
N GLU A 228 0.42 21.55 -47.52
CA GLU A 228 -0.71 22.03 -46.72
C GLU A 228 -0.24 23.02 -45.64
N TYR A 229 -0.85 24.19 -45.64
CA TYR A 229 -0.67 25.21 -44.62
C TYR A 229 -1.89 25.23 -43.71
N ILE A 230 -1.69 24.90 -42.43
CA ILE A 230 -2.74 24.90 -41.43
C ILE A 230 -3.02 26.34 -40.99
N ILE A 231 -4.27 26.79 -41.15
CA ILE A 231 -4.70 28.10 -40.65
C ILE A 231 -5.16 27.95 -39.20
N ARG A 232 -4.54 28.71 -38.29
CA ARG A 232 -4.93 28.76 -36.87
C ARG A 232 -5.11 30.21 -36.41
N GLY A 233 -6.30 30.52 -35.91
CA GLY A 233 -6.57 31.75 -35.17
C GLY A 233 -6.23 31.55 -33.69
N ARG A 234 -5.31 32.36 -33.17
CA ARG A 234 -4.91 32.34 -31.75
C ARG A 234 -5.78 33.33 -30.97
N GLY A 235 -6.54 32.86 -30.01
CA GLY A 235 -7.47 33.65 -29.21
C GLY A 235 -7.45 33.35 -27.71
N TYR A 236 -6.53 32.51 -27.22
CA TYR A 236 -6.37 32.29 -25.79
C TYR A 236 -5.82 33.53 -25.06
N ILE A 237 -6.41 33.80 -23.90
CA ILE A 237 -5.95 34.81 -22.95
C ILE A 237 -4.78 34.22 -22.15
N THR A 238 -3.62 34.86 -22.24
CA THR A 238 -2.37 34.36 -21.64
C THR A 238 -1.91 35.15 -20.42
N ASP A 239 -2.29 36.42 -20.33
CA ASP A 239 -1.89 37.33 -19.28
C ASP A 239 -3.04 38.28 -18.86
N LYS A 240 -2.81 39.03 -17.79
CA LYS A 240 -3.80 39.97 -17.22
C LYS A 240 -4.04 41.15 -18.14
N GLU A 241 -3.04 41.57 -18.92
CA GLU A 241 -3.12 42.69 -19.84
C GLU A 241 -4.08 42.36 -21.00
N MET A 242 -4.01 41.15 -21.55
CA MET A 242 -4.92 40.66 -22.58
C MET A 242 -6.34 40.54 -22.04
N LEU A 243 -6.52 40.04 -20.81
CA LEU A 243 -7.83 39.98 -20.16
C LEU A 243 -8.43 41.38 -19.95
N SER A 244 -7.62 42.37 -19.57
CA SER A 244 -8.07 43.75 -19.38
C SER A 244 -8.53 44.42 -20.68
N LYS A 245 -8.04 43.97 -21.83
CA LYS A 245 -8.38 44.49 -23.17
C LYS A 245 -9.58 43.81 -23.82
N VAL A 246 -10.20 42.84 -23.15
CA VAL A 246 -11.39 42.17 -23.67
C VAL A 246 -12.52 43.20 -23.83
N VAL A 247 -13.05 43.30 -25.05
CA VAL A 247 -14.13 44.22 -25.38
C VAL A 247 -15.46 43.64 -24.93
N VAL A 248 -16.21 44.38 -24.11
CA VAL A 248 -17.53 43.96 -23.61
C VAL A 248 -18.67 44.61 -24.39
N GLY A 249 -18.46 45.84 -24.86
CA GLY A 249 -19.43 46.59 -25.65
C GLY A 249 -18.78 47.76 -26.37
N THR A 250 -19.62 48.63 -26.91
CA THR A 250 -19.20 49.89 -27.56
C THR A 250 -20.07 51.03 -27.05
N ASP A 251 -19.49 52.22 -26.93
CA ASP A 251 -20.27 53.42 -26.66
C ASP A 251 -21.12 53.83 -27.89
N ASN A 252 -21.95 54.87 -27.73
CA ASN A 252 -22.79 55.41 -28.80
C ASN A 252 -22.01 56.00 -29.99
N LYS A 253 -20.68 56.16 -29.87
CA LYS A 253 -19.77 56.70 -30.88
C LYS A 253 -18.90 55.62 -31.53
N GLY A 254 -19.03 54.36 -31.12
CA GLY A 254 -18.26 53.22 -31.63
C GLY A 254 -16.92 52.98 -30.90
N THR A 255 -16.63 53.69 -29.81
CA THR A 255 -15.46 53.44 -28.97
C THR A 255 -15.65 52.12 -28.21
N PRO A 256 -14.72 51.16 -28.29
CA PRO A 256 -14.83 49.91 -27.56
C PRO A 256 -14.67 50.15 -26.05
N ILE A 257 -15.57 49.55 -25.27
CA ILE A 257 -15.50 49.52 -23.80
C ILE A 257 -14.85 48.20 -23.40
N VAL A 258 -13.70 48.26 -22.74
CA VAL A 258 -12.92 47.09 -22.33
C VAL A 258 -13.06 46.81 -20.84
N ILE A 259 -12.74 45.58 -20.42
CA ILE A 259 -12.81 45.18 -19.00
C ILE A 259 -12.02 46.14 -18.10
N GLY A 260 -10.85 46.61 -18.54
CA GLY A 260 -10.01 47.53 -17.78
C GLY A 260 -10.66 48.89 -17.46
N ASP A 261 -11.71 49.30 -18.18
CA ASP A 261 -12.37 50.59 -17.97
C ASP A 261 -13.23 50.60 -16.70
N PHE A 262 -13.78 49.45 -16.32
CA PHE A 262 -14.74 49.31 -15.21
C PHE A 262 -14.39 48.20 -14.22
N ALA A 263 -13.33 47.43 -14.45
CA ALA A 263 -12.89 46.37 -13.55
C ALA A 263 -11.36 46.36 -13.39
N LYS A 264 -10.91 46.00 -12.19
CA LYS A 264 -9.50 45.75 -11.91
C LYS A 264 -9.18 44.28 -12.19
N VAL A 265 -8.27 44.03 -13.12
CA VAL A 265 -7.77 42.68 -13.41
C VAL A 265 -6.51 42.43 -12.59
N GLN A 266 -6.54 41.43 -11.73
CA GLN A 266 -5.40 41.04 -10.90
C GLN A 266 -5.21 39.52 -10.89
N ILE A 267 -4.01 39.09 -10.53
CA ILE A 267 -3.71 37.68 -10.29
C ILE A 267 -3.81 37.46 -8.80
N GLY A 268 -4.73 36.60 -8.39
CA GLY A 268 -4.98 36.23 -7.00
C GLY A 268 -4.91 34.73 -6.78
N GLY A 269 -5.13 34.31 -5.55
CA GLY A 269 -5.32 32.90 -5.21
C GLY A 269 -6.80 32.53 -5.23
N ASN A 270 -7.14 31.36 -5.78
CA ASN A 270 -8.47 30.78 -5.65
C ASN A 270 -8.77 30.48 -4.16
N ILE A 271 -10.06 30.34 -3.84
CA ILE A 271 -10.55 29.95 -2.51
C ILE A 271 -9.88 28.64 -2.07
N ARG A 272 -9.20 28.68 -0.92
CA ARG A 272 -8.55 27.51 -0.33
C ARG A 272 -9.58 26.62 0.35
N ARG A 273 -9.53 25.33 0.05
CA ARG A 273 -10.28 24.28 0.75
C ARG A 273 -9.45 23.59 1.84
N GLY A 274 -8.15 23.82 1.87
CA GLY A 274 -7.22 23.29 2.86
C GLY A 274 -6.00 24.20 2.99
N LEU A 275 -5.43 24.23 4.19
CA LEU A 275 -4.23 24.97 4.56
C LEU A 275 -3.22 23.98 5.12
N VAL A 276 -1.94 24.19 4.81
CA VAL A 276 -0.84 23.35 5.31
C VAL A 276 0.22 24.26 5.91
N GLU A 277 0.71 23.88 7.07
CA GLU A 277 1.69 24.61 7.85
C GLU A 277 2.84 23.65 8.18
N LEU A 278 4.07 24.16 8.24
CA LEU A 278 5.25 23.36 8.54
C LEU A 278 5.97 23.88 9.79
N ASP A 279 5.98 23.05 10.84
CA ASP A 279 6.72 23.25 12.09
C ASP A 279 6.40 24.54 12.87
N GLY A 280 5.23 25.15 12.68
CA GLY A 280 4.88 26.45 13.28
C GLY A 280 5.61 27.65 12.65
N LYS A 281 6.33 27.47 11.54
CA LYS A 281 7.15 28.49 10.88
C LYS A 281 6.43 29.20 9.74
N GLY A 282 5.32 28.67 9.26
CA GLY A 282 4.53 29.30 8.21
C GLY A 282 3.80 28.31 7.31
N GLU A 283 2.93 28.88 6.48
CA GLU A 283 2.19 28.13 5.47
C GLU A 283 3.11 27.65 4.36
N VAL A 284 2.86 26.44 3.86
CA VAL A 284 3.62 25.80 2.79
C VAL A 284 2.68 25.12 1.79
N VAL A 285 3.26 24.65 0.68
CA VAL A 285 2.58 23.76 -0.27
C VAL A 285 3.08 22.35 -0.06
N GLY A 286 2.19 21.37 0.02
CA GLY A 286 2.56 19.97 0.18
C GLY A 286 2.03 19.07 -0.92
N GLY A 287 2.54 17.85 -0.94
CA GLY A 287 2.04 16.77 -1.76
C GLY A 287 1.94 15.47 -0.97
N ILE A 288 0.83 14.77 -1.15
CA ILE A 288 0.58 13.45 -0.58
C ILE A 288 0.66 12.44 -1.72
N VAL A 289 1.59 11.50 -1.62
CA VAL A 289 1.71 10.41 -2.59
C VAL A 289 0.90 9.22 -2.12
N ILE A 290 -0.12 8.91 -2.90
CA ILE A 290 -1.05 7.82 -2.66
C ILE A 290 -0.59 6.62 -3.48
N MET A 291 -0.23 5.54 -2.79
CA MET A 291 0.23 4.29 -3.39
C MET A 291 -0.97 3.48 -3.90
N ARG A 292 -0.75 2.70 -4.96
CA ARG A 292 -1.77 1.81 -5.48
C ARG A 292 -2.03 0.65 -4.53
N TYR A 293 -3.28 0.18 -4.51
CA TYR A 293 -3.69 -1.00 -3.77
C TYR A 293 -2.80 -2.22 -4.10
N GLU A 294 -2.46 -3.03 -3.08
CA GLU A 294 -1.58 -4.22 -3.16
C GLU A 294 -0.11 -3.99 -3.61
N GLU A 295 0.35 -2.75 -3.77
CA GLU A 295 1.76 -2.48 -4.06
C GLU A 295 2.67 -2.56 -2.83
N ASP A 296 3.95 -2.86 -3.07
CA ASP A 296 4.99 -2.87 -2.03
C ASP A 296 5.37 -1.43 -1.65
N ALA A 297 4.89 -0.98 -0.50
CA ALA A 297 5.08 0.38 0.00
C ALA A 297 6.56 0.79 0.05
N LEU A 298 7.42 -0.10 0.55
CA LEU A 298 8.85 0.16 0.68
C LEU A 298 9.52 0.37 -0.69
N LYS A 299 9.17 -0.43 -1.69
CA LYS A 299 9.68 -0.29 -3.07
C LYS A 299 9.14 0.96 -3.75
N VAL A 300 7.86 1.31 -3.57
CA VAL A 300 7.27 2.53 -4.13
C VAL A 300 7.95 3.78 -3.55
N ILE A 301 8.07 3.86 -2.22
CA ILE A 301 8.73 4.98 -1.54
C ILE A 301 10.20 5.11 -1.97
N LYS A 302 10.92 4.00 -2.13
CA LYS A 302 12.29 4.01 -2.64
C LYS A 302 12.37 4.63 -4.04
N ARG A 303 11.45 4.27 -4.95
CA ARG A 303 11.36 4.84 -6.30
C ARG A 303 11.01 6.33 -6.27
N ILE A 304 10.10 6.76 -5.39
CA ILE A 304 9.74 8.17 -5.19
C ILE A 304 10.97 8.98 -4.75
N LYS A 305 11.67 8.53 -3.71
CA LYS A 305 12.91 9.18 -3.22
C LYS A 305 13.99 9.26 -4.29
N GLN A 306 14.13 8.22 -5.11
CA GLN A 306 15.04 8.24 -6.24
C GLN A 306 14.60 9.28 -7.29
N LYS A 307 13.31 9.34 -7.61
CA LYS A 307 12.75 10.32 -8.56
C LYS A 307 12.99 11.76 -8.11
N PHE A 308 12.86 12.04 -6.81
CA PHE A 308 13.20 13.35 -6.26
C PHE A 308 14.67 13.72 -6.50
N LYS A 309 15.61 12.80 -6.25
CA LYS A 309 17.04 13.02 -6.50
C LYS A 309 17.35 13.25 -7.99
N GLU A 310 16.70 12.51 -8.88
CA GLU A 310 16.87 12.68 -10.32
C GLU A 310 16.38 14.06 -10.79
N MET A 311 15.28 14.56 -10.22
CA MET A 311 14.63 15.80 -10.64
C MET A 311 15.10 17.03 -9.86
N GLU A 312 15.92 16.87 -8.82
CA GLU A 312 16.39 17.96 -7.95
C GLU A 312 17.06 19.09 -8.75
N SER A 313 17.80 18.75 -9.81
CA SER A 313 18.43 19.73 -10.70
C SER A 313 17.46 20.55 -11.54
N ALA A 314 16.23 20.07 -11.73
CA ALA A 314 15.16 20.74 -12.47
C ALA A 314 14.27 21.61 -11.58
N PHE A 315 14.56 21.68 -10.27
CA PHE A 315 13.76 22.49 -9.35
C PHE A 315 14.06 23.98 -9.54
N PRO A 316 13.06 24.85 -9.31
CA PRO A 316 13.30 26.29 -9.24
C PRO A 316 14.37 26.62 -8.18
N LYS A 317 15.22 27.60 -8.47
CA LYS A 317 16.36 27.94 -7.60
C LYS A 317 15.88 28.41 -6.23
N GLY A 318 16.18 27.63 -5.18
CA GLY A 318 15.82 27.93 -3.79
C GLY A 318 14.77 26.97 -3.23
N VAL A 319 14.00 26.32 -4.10
CA VAL A 319 12.97 25.34 -3.72
C VAL A 319 13.61 24.03 -3.29
N LYS A 320 13.18 23.53 -2.13
CA LYS A 320 13.56 22.24 -1.57
C LYS A 320 12.31 21.45 -1.20
N VAL A 321 12.43 20.12 -1.28
CA VAL A 321 11.43 19.19 -0.79
C VAL A 321 11.83 18.74 0.60
N VAL A 322 10.98 18.99 1.59
CA VAL A 322 11.12 18.51 2.96
C VAL A 322 10.13 17.37 3.17
N THR A 323 10.61 16.18 3.49
CA THR A 323 9.74 15.03 3.79
C THR A 323 9.07 15.23 5.15
N THR A 324 7.74 15.16 5.19
CA THR A 324 6.93 15.33 6.41
C THR A 324 6.43 14.00 6.95
N TYR A 325 6.16 13.04 6.08
CA TYR A 325 5.79 11.68 6.47
C TYR A 325 6.44 10.64 5.55
N ASP A 326 6.99 9.60 6.16
CA ASP A 326 7.67 8.53 5.45
C ASP A 326 7.41 7.18 6.12
N ARG A 327 6.50 6.41 5.54
CA ARG A 327 6.15 5.07 6.03
C ARG A 327 7.33 4.09 5.96
N SER A 328 8.31 4.31 5.10
CA SER A 328 9.46 3.41 4.96
C SER A 328 10.31 3.29 6.22
N THR A 329 10.31 4.34 7.06
CA THR A 329 11.01 4.33 8.35
C THR A 329 10.36 3.32 9.30
N LEU A 330 9.03 3.40 9.48
CA LEU A 330 8.28 2.46 10.31
C LEU A 330 8.41 1.01 9.83
N ILE A 331 8.38 0.79 8.51
CA ILE A 331 8.58 -0.56 7.95
C ILE A 331 9.96 -1.10 8.32
N LYS A 332 11.02 -0.31 8.14
CA LYS A 332 12.39 -0.73 8.45
C LYS A 332 12.61 -0.96 9.94
N ASP A 333 12.07 -0.08 10.78
CA ASP A 333 12.20 -0.20 12.23
C ASP A 333 11.44 -1.43 12.73
N SER A 334 10.24 -1.67 12.21
CA SER A 334 9.47 -2.88 12.51
C SER A 334 10.21 -4.16 12.09
N VAL A 335 10.78 -4.19 10.88
CA VAL A 335 11.59 -5.32 10.40
C VAL A 335 12.85 -5.51 11.24
N LYS A 336 13.50 -4.43 11.66
CA LYS A 336 14.69 -4.46 12.52
C LYS A 336 14.35 -5.05 13.89
N THR A 337 13.38 -4.47 14.59
CA THR A 337 12.91 -4.93 15.91
C THR A 337 12.55 -6.42 15.87
N LEU A 338 11.87 -6.84 14.81
CA LEU A 338 11.53 -8.23 14.63
C LEU A 338 12.76 -9.12 14.35
N THR A 339 13.67 -8.68 13.49
CA THR A 339 14.89 -9.45 13.21
C THR A 339 15.73 -9.62 14.47
N GLU A 340 15.78 -8.58 15.30
CA GLU A 340 16.40 -8.61 16.62
C GLU A 340 15.68 -9.64 17.52
N ALA A 341 14.36 -9.56 17.66
CA ALA A 341 13.58 -10.50 18.47
C ALA A 341 13.73 -11.97 18.03
N VAL A 342 13.62 -12.26 16.73
CA VAL A 342 13.81 -13.62 16.19
C VAL A 342 15.24 -14.11 16.44
N THR A 343 16.24 -13.23 16.33
CA THR A 343 17.64 -13.58 16.59
C THR A 343 17.86 -13.88 18.08
N GLU A 344 17.32 -13.04 18.96
CA GLU A 344 17.35 -13.25 20.41
C GLU A 344 16.66 -14.55 20.82
N GLU A 345 15.49 -14.86 20.25
CA GLU A 345 14.78 -16.12 20.49
C GLU A 345 15.59 -17.34 20.05
N ILE A 346 16.18 -17.31 18.84
CA ILE A 346 17.04 -18.40 18.37
C ILE A 346 18.23 -18.61 19.32
N ILE A 347 18.83 -17.53 19.83
CA ILE A 347 19.95 -17.60 20.78
C ILE A 347 19.49 -18.18 22.13
N ILE A 348 18.37 -17.70 22.68
CA ILE A 348 17.83 -18.18 23.96
C ILE A 348 17.48 -19.65 23.86
N ILE A 349 16.79 -20.06 22.79
CA ILE A 349 16.43 -21.45 22.53
C ILE A 349 17.69 -22.32 22.39
N PHE A 350 18.70 -21.83 21.67
CA PHE A 350 19.98 -22.52 21.57
C PHE A 350 20.62 -22.76 22.94
N ILE A 351 20.66 -21.73 23.79
CA ILE A 351 21.24 -21.80 25.14
C ILE A 351 20.48 -22.81 26.00
N ILE A 352 19.14 -22.73 26.02
CA ILE A 352 18.30 -23.62 26.81
C ILE A 352 18.48 -25.07 26.36
N ILE A 353 18.35 -25.36 25.06
CA ILE A 353 18.51 -26.73 24.53
C ILE A 353 19.93 -27.23 24.75
N PHE A 354 20.94 -26.38 24.60
CA PHE A 354 22.32 -26.76 24.88
C PHE A 354 22.53 -27.12 26.35
N LEU A 355 21.92 -26.38 27.27
CA LEU A 355 22.00 -26.66 28.71
C LEU A 355 21.35 -28.00 29.07
N PHE A 356 20.20 -28.34 28.47
CA PHE A 356 19.53 -29.63 28.68
C PHE A 356 20.28 -30.81 28.04
N LEU A 357 20.77 -30.67 26.80
CA LEU A 357 21.38 -31.79 26.06
C LEU A 357 22.89 -31.94 26.30
N LEU A 358 23.59 -30.89 26.75
CA LEU A 358 25.05 -30.78 26.87
C LEU A 358 25.83 -31.30 25.65
N HIS A 359 25.21 -31.27 24.46
CA HIS A 359 25.78 -31.80 23.22
C HIS A 359 25.43 -30.88 22.05
N VAL A 360 26.39 -30.02 21.68
CA VAL A 360 26.23 -28.98 20.64
C VAL A 360 25.65 -29.52 19.33
N ARG A 361 26.06 -30.72 18.91
CA ARG A 361 25.57 -31.31 17.64
C ARG A 361 24.10 -31.70 17.71
N SER A 362 23.59 -32.05 18.89
CA SER A 362 22.17 -32.36 19.09
C SER A 362 21.35 -31.07 19.07
N THR A 363 21.86 -30.03 19.73
CA THR A 363 21.27 -28.68 19.71
C THR A 363 21.15 -28.11 18.28
N LEU A 364 22.16 -28.34 17.44
CA LEU A 364 22.14 -27.92 16.03
C LEU A 364 21.01 -28.56 15.21
N ILE A 365 20.55 -29.77 15.57
CA ILE A 365 19.43 -30.43 14.87
C ILE A 365 18.16 -29.59 15.02
N SER A 366 17.87 -29.13 16.24
CA SER A 366 16.69 -28.31 16.51
C SER A 366 16.76 -26.95 15.81
N ILE A 367 17.92 -26.28 15.82
CA ILE A 367 18.07 -24.98 15.12
C ILE A 367 17.94 -25.13 13.61
N ILE A 368 18.59 -26.13 13.01
CA ILE A 368 18.50 -26.35 11.56
C ILE A 368 17.04 -26.63 11.17
N THR A 369 16.35 -27.44 11.98
CA THR A 369 14.93 -27.76 11.74
C THR A 369 14.06 -26.50 11.80
N LEU A 370 14.29 -25.64 12.79
CA LEU A 370 13.62 -24.36 12.93
C LEU A 370 13.82 -23.45 11.70
N ILE A 371 15.07 -23.21 11.29
CA ILE A 371 15.39 -22.36 10.14
C ILE A 371 14.73 -22.89 8.86
N VAL A 372 14.77 -24.21 8.66
CA VAL A 372 14.16 -24.86 7.49
C VAL A 372 12.63 -24.75 7.54
N ALA A 373 12.00 -24.97 8.69
CA ALA A 373 10.55 -24.87 8.86
C ALA A 373 10.04 -23.46 8.53
N ILE A 374 10.68 -22.44 9.10
CA ILE A 374 10.34 -21.03 8.86
C ILE A 374 10.54 -20.69 7.39
N SER A 375 11.69 -21.08 6.80
CA SER A 375 11.99 -20.76 5.40
C SER A 375 10.92 -21.32 4.46
N ILE A 376 10.53 -22.58 4.64
CA ILE A 376 9.55 -23.24 3.78
C ILE A 376 8.14 -22.67 3.98
N ALA A 377 7.81 -22.13 5.16
CA ALA A 377 6.54 -21.44 5.41
C ALA A 377 6.31 -20.22 4.49
N PHE A 378 7.37 -19.57 4.01
CA PHE A 378 7.26 -18.48 3.04
C PHE A 378 6.78 -18.92 1.65
N ILE A 379 6.86 -20.22 1.31
CA ILE A 379 6.40 -20.73 0.02
C ILE A 379 4.88 -20.52 -0.14
N PRO A 380 4.00 -21.09 0.72
CA PRO A 380 2.57 -20.82 0.61
C PRO A 380 2.23 -19.35 0.84
N MET A 381 2.94 -18.63 1.73
CA MET A 381 2.72 -17.19 1.92
C MET A 381 2.87 -16.41 0.61
N PHE A 382 3.90 -16.73 -0.18
CA PHE A 382 4.14 -16.09 -1.47
C PHE A 382 3.01 -16.37 -2.47
N TYR A 383 2.54 -17.61 -2.59
CA TYR A 383 1.44 -17.96 -3.51
C TYR A 383 0.08 -17.41 -3.07
N MET A 384 -0.14 -17.29 -1.76
CA MET A 384 -1.35 -16.72 -1.19
C MET A 384 -1.29 -15.18 -1.08
N LYS A 385 -0.21 -14.56 -1.58
CA LYS A 385 0.03 -13.10 -1.53
C LYS A 385 -0.06 -12.50 -0.12
N ILE A 386 0.30 -13.26 0.90
CA ILE A 386 0.35 -12.77 2.28
C ILE A 386 1.59 -11.89 2.42
N THR A 387 1.41 -10.62 2.77
CA THR A 387 2.52 -9.68 2.95
C THR A 387 3.34 -10.03 4.20
N SER A 388 4.64 -9.76 4.14
CA SER A 388 5.54 -9.85 5.29
C SER A 388 5.42 -8.56 6.10
N ASN A 389 4.67 -8.66 7.19
CA ASN A 389 4.36 -7.59 8.14
C ASN A 389 4.48 -8.09 9.59
N ILE A 390 4.33 -7.19 10.57
CA ILE A 390 4.47 -7.51 12.00
C ILE A 390 3.58 -8.70 12.41
N MET A 391 2.33 -8.77 11.94
CA MET A 391 1.38 -9.84 12.31
C MET A 391 1.78 -11.19 11.71
N SER A 392 2.15 -11.21 10.43
CA SER A 392 2.65 -12.43 9.77
C SER A 392 3.95 -12.94 10.41
N LEU A 393 4.80 -12.05 10.91
CA LEU A 393 6.08 -12.42 11.49
C LEU A 393 5.93 -12.80 12.97
N ALA A 394 4.99 -12.19 13.69
CA ALA A 394 4.57 -12.63 15.03
C ALA A 394 4.02 -14.07 14.99
N GLY A 395 3.29 -14.45 13.93
CA GLY A 395 2.84 -15.83 13.74
C GLY A 395 4.01 -16.81 13.60
N ILE A 396 5.08 -16.41 12.92
CA ILE A 396 6.33 -17.18 12.84
C ILE A 396 6.98 -17.30 14.23
N ILE A 397 7.13 -16.20 14.95
CA ILE A 397 7.68 -16.16 16.33
C ILE A 397 6.94 -17.13 17.25
N ILE A 398 5.61 -17.07 17.28
CA ILE A 398 4.78 -17.98 18.11
C ILE A 398 5.02 -19.45 17.72
N ALA A 399 5.19 -19.73 16.42
CA ALA A 399 5.45 -21.08 15.95
C ALA A 399 6.85 -21.61 16.27
N ILE A 400 7.83 -20.76 16.59
CA ILE A 400 9.21 -21.18 16.88
C ILE A 400 9.23 -22.18 18.05
N GLY A 401 8.53 -21.88 19.13
CA GLY A 401 8.44 -22.76 20.31
C GLY A 401 7.85 -24.13 19.96
N ASP A 402 6.72 -24.14 19.25
CA ASP A 402 6.02 -25.37 18.85
C ASP A 402 6.88 -26.25 17.94
N VAL A 403 7.58 -25.66 16.96
CA VAL A 403 8.40 -26.40 15.99
C VAL A 403 9.64 -27.02 16.63
N VAL A 404 10.26 -26.30 17.56
CA VAL A 404 11.49 -26.73 18.24
C VAL A 404 11.23 -27.90 19.19
N ASP A 405 10.11 -27.87 19.91
CA ASP A 405 9.74 -28.90 20.89
C ASP A 405 9.78 -30.32 20.29
N GLY A 406 9.17 -30.49 19.11
CA GLY A 406 9.17 -31.78 18.42
C GLY A 406 10.57 -32.30 18.05
N ALA A 407 11.51 -31.42 17.72
CA ALA A 407 12.90 -31.83 17.46
C ALA A 407 13.65 -32.16 18.76
N VAL A 408 13.43 -31.39 19.82
CA VAL A 408 14.07 -31.60 21.13
C VAL A 408 13.65 -32.94 21.72
N ILE A 409 12.34 -33.22 21.85
CA ILE A 409 11.80 -34.47 22.40
C ILE A 409 12.36 -35.69 21.63
N MET A 410 12.44 -35.58 20.30
CA MET A 410 12.97 -36.68 19.48
C MET A 410 14.47 -36.89 19.69
N THR A 411 15.25 -35.80 19.78
CA THR A 411 16.68 -35.89 20.07
C THR A 411 16.96 -36.45 21.45
N GLU A 412 16.18 -36.06 22.46
CA GLU A 412 16.28 -36.53 23.84
C GLU A 412 15.99 -38.03 23.93
N ASN A 413 14.88 -38.50 23.33
CA ASN A 413 14.56 -39.93 23.32
C ASN A 413 15.65 -40.77 22.66
N ALA A 414 16.25 -40.27 21.59
CA ALA A 414 17.39 -40.95 20.99
C ALA A 414 18.62 -40.97 21.90
N HIS A 415 18.86 -39.95 22.74
CA HIS A 415 19.95 -39.98 23.72
C HIS A 415 19.68 -41.03 24.80
N LEU A 416 18.45 -41.11 25.31
CA LEU A 416 18.05 -42.12 26.30
C LEU A 416 18.24 -43.54 25.76
N LYS A 417 17.69 -43.86 24.57
CA LYS A 417 17.83 -45.20 23.98
C LYS A 417 19.28 -45.58 23.65
N LEU A 418 20.12 -44.61 23.29
CA LEU A 418 21.55 -44.82 23.06
C LEU A 418 22.33 -45.12 24.35
N GLN A 419 21.88 -44.59 25.50
CA GLN A 419 22.46 -44.89 26.81
C GLN A 419 22.05 -46.30 27.29
N GLU A 420 20.80 -46.69 27.06
CA GLU A 420 20.28 -48.01 27.44
C GLU A 420 20.90 -49.16 26.62
N ASN A 421 21.30 -48.91 25.37
CA ASN A 421 21.75 -49.94 24.43
C ASN A 421 23.13 -49.64 23.82
N PRO A 422 24.22 -49.59 24.59
CA PRO A 422 25.55 -49.15 24.10
C PRO A 422 26.16 -50.07 23.02
N ASN A 423 25.72 -51.32 22.91
CA ASN A 423 26.32 -52.35 22.04
C ASN A 423 25.58 -52.58 20.71
N LYS A 424 24.41 -51.95 20.49
CA LYS A 424 23.63 -52.10 19.24
C LYS A 424 24.08 -51.09 18.18
N ASN A 425 23.71 -51.33 16.93
CA ASN A 425 24.02 -50.43 15.82
C ASN A 425 23.34 -49.06 16.06
N ARG A 426 24.15 -48.01 16.27
CA ARG A 426 23.70 -46.64 16.56
C ARG A 426 22.60 -46.16 15.61
N LYS A 427 22.74 -46.46 14.31
CA LYS A 427 21.77 -46.01 13.29
C LYS A 427 20.40 -46.63 13.52
N GLU A 428 20.35 -47.89 13.91
CA GLU A 428 19.09 -48.61 14.16
C GLU A 428 18.42 -48.10 15.43
N ILE A 429 19.20 -47.88 16.50
CA ILE A 429 18.68 -47.32 17.76
C ILE A 429 18.05 -45.93 17.53
N ILE A 430 18.73 -45.05 16.80
CA ILE A 430 18.22 -43.70 16.51
C ILE A 430 16.91 -43.76 15.71
N ILE A 431 16.83 -44.66 14.72
CA ILE A 431 15.61 -44.82 13.92
C ILE A 431 14.49 -45.43 14.76
N GLU A 432 14.78 -46.41 15.60
CA GLU A 432 13.81 -47.04 16.51
C GLU A 432 13.25 -46.03 17.51
N ALA A 433 14.11 -45.20 18.12
CA ALA A 433 13.72 -44.11 19.01
C ALA A 433 12.83 -43.07 18.30
N ALA A 434 13.14 -42.72 17.05
CA ALA A 434 12.32 -41.82 16.25
C ALA A 434 10.96 -42.46 15.87
N LYS A 435 10.92 -43.77 15.61
CA LYS A 435 9.66 -44.49 15.30
C LYS A 435 8.72 -44.58 16.49
N GLU A 436 9.25 -44.68 17.71
CA GLU A 436 8.46 -44.77 18.95
C GLU A 436 7.67 -43.49 19.24
N ILE A 437 8.32 -42.32 19.13
CA ILE A 437 7.71 -41.04 19.52
C ILE A 437 7.26 -40.19 18.31
N GLY A 438 7.82 -40.43 17.12
CA GLY A 438 7.50 -39.68 15.91
C GLY A 438 6.00 -39.57 15.58
N PRO A 439 5.20 -40.66 15.67
CA PRO A 439 3.75 -40.58 15.49
C PRO A 439 3.05 -39.63 16.48
N SER A 440 3.48 -39.63 17.74
CA SER A 440 2.92 -38.78 18.80
C SER A 440 3.26 -37.31 18.58
N ILE A 441 4.52 -36.99 18.25
CA ILE A 441 4.96 -35.61 17.95
C ILE A 441 4.22 -35.07 16.72
N PHE A 442 4.16 -35.87 15.65
CA PHE A 442 3.44 -35.49 14.43
C PHE A 442 1.96 -35.19 14.70
N SER A 443 1.30 -36.05 15.48
CA SER A 443 -0.12 -35.87 15.81
C SER A 443 -0.34 -34.67 16.73
N SER A 444 0.54 -34.43 17.70
CA SER A 444 0.49 -33.26 18.59
C SER A 444 0.58 -31.94 17.80
N LEU A 445 1.54 -31.82 16.88
CA LEU A 445 1.69 -30.62 16.05
C LEU A 445 0.49 -30.42 15.11
N LEU A 446 -0.10 -31.49 14.59
CA LEU A 446 -1.35 -31.40 13.83
C LEU A 446 -2.53 -30.94 14.69
N ILE A 447 -2.62 -31.37 15.95
CA ILE A 447 -3.65 -30.87 16.88
C ILE A 447 -3.48 -29.36 17.09
N ILE A 448 -2.25 -28.87 17.23
CA ILE A 448 -1.97 -27.41 17.35
C ILE A 448 -2.43 -26.67 16.09
N VAL A 449 -2.17 -27.21 14.90
CA VAL A 449 -2.65 -26.65 13.62
C VAL A 449 -4.18 -26.59 13.61
N VAL A 450 -4.86 -27.70 13.95
CA VAL A 450 -6.33 -27.77 13.97
C VAL A 450 -6.94 -26.83 15.01
N ALA A 451 -6.31 -26.72 16.19
CA ALA A 451 -6.74 -25.83 17.26
C ALA A 451 -6.67 -24.34 16.88
N PHE A 452 -5.89 -23.98 15.84
CA PHE A 452 -5.77 -22.62 15.34
C PHE A 452 -6.76 -22.27 14.22
N ILE A 453 -7.44 -23.27 13.63
CA ILE A 453 -8.44 -23.05 12.57
C ILE A 453 -9.55 -22.06 12.97
N PRO A 454 -10.08 -22.05 14.21
CA PRO A 454 -11.13 -21.11 14.60
C PRO A 454 -10.76 -19.62 14.45
N VAL A 455 -9.47 -19.27 14.41
CA VAL A 455 -9.02 -17.88 14.22
C VAL A 455 -9.44 -17.34 12.84
N PHE A 456 -9.55 -18.21 11.83
CA PHE A 456 -10.04 -17.82 10.49
C PHE A 456 -11.55 -17.53 10.45
N ALA A 457 -12.29 -17.74 11.55
CA ALA A 457 -13.69 -17.35 11.65
C ALA A 457 -13.86 -15.86 12.03
N LEU A 458 -12.78 -15.16 12.39
CA LEU A 458 -12.80 -13.71 12.61
C LEU A 458 -13.12 -12.99 11.30
N GLN A 459 -14.08 -12.08 11.33
CA GLN A 459 -14.52 -11.28 10.19
C GLN A 459 -13.99 -9.84 10.31
N ALA A 460 -14.17 -9.04 9.27
CA ALA A 460 -13.88 -7.61 9.26
C ALA A 460 -12.42 -7.29 9.63
N GLN A 461 -12.23 -6.22 10.39
CA GLN A 461 -10.92 -5.68 10.69
C GLN A 461 -10.09 -6.65 11.54
N GLU A 462 -10.74 -7.38 12.46
CA GLU A 462 -10.11 -8.43 13.26
C GLU A 462 -9.63 -9.58 12.38
N GLY A 463 -10.47 -10.01 11.43
CA GLY A 463 -10.11 -11.02 10.43
C GLY A 463 -8.90 -10.62 9.61
N LEU A 464 -8.88 -9.40 9.06
CA LEU A 464 -7.76 -8.87 8.27
C LEU A 464 -6.46 -8.76 9.08
N LEU A 465 -6.57 -8.40 10.37
CA LEU A 465 -5.42 -8.26 11.26
C LEU A 465 -4.81 -9.61 11.65
N PHE A 466 -5.64 -10.59 12.02
CA PHE A 466 -5.19 -11.87 12.58
C PHE A 466 -5.04 -12.99 11.55
N SER A 467 -5.66 -12.91 10.37
CA SER A 467 -5.52 -13.94 9.33
C SER A 467 -4.06 -14.16 8.89
N PRO A 468 -3.25 -13.11 8.63
CA PRO A 468 -1.83 -13.29 8.31
C PRO A 468 -1.05 -14.01 9.42
N LEU A 469 -1.34 -13.68 10.68
CA LEU A 469 -0.74 -14.32 11.86
C LEU A 469 -1.13 -15.82 11.92
N ALA A 470 -2.40 -16.13 11.72
CA ALA A 470 -2.91 -17.49 11.74
C ALA A 470 -2.32 -18.35 10.60
N TYR A 471 -2.24 -17.81 9.38
CA TYR A 471 -1.64 -18.51 8.24
C TYR A 471 -0.17 -18.82 8.47
N THR A 472 0.62 -17.83 8.85
CA THR A 472 2.06 -17.99 9.05
C THR A 472 2.39 -18.96 10.17
N LYS A 473 1.69 -18.86 11.32
CA LYS A 473 1.81 -19.84 12.40
C LYS A 473 1.46 -21.25 11.90
N THR A 474 0.30 -21.38 11.24
CA THR A 474 -0.19 -22.68 10.76
C THR A 474 0.80 -23.32 9.80
N PHE A 475 1.34 -22.57 8.83
CA PHE A 475 2.32 -23.09 7.88
C PHE A 475 3.63 -23.47 8.57
N ALA A 476 4.14 -22.64 9.49
CA ALA A 476 5.36 -22.94 10.22
C ALA A 476 5.23 -24.23 11.05
N VAL A 477 4.14 -24.39 11.81
CA VAL A 477 3.88 -25.61 12.60
C VAL A 477 3.62 -26.82 11.70
N LEU A 478 2.87 -26.66 10.61
CA LEU A 478 2.59 -27.74 9.65
C LEU A 478 3.88 -28.26 9.00
N PHE A 479 4.75 -27.36 8.51
CA PHE A 479 6.05 -27.77 7.97
C PHE A 479 6.96 -28.32 9.07
N GLY A 480 6.90 -27.79 10.30
CA GLY A 480 7.56 -28.36 11.46
C GLY A 480 7.13 -29.81 11.73
N ALA A 481 5.84 -30.11 11.63
CA ALA A 481 5.31 -31.47 11.76
C ALA A 481 5.84 -32.39 10.66
N ILE A 482 5.86 -31.93 9.41
CA ILE A 482 6.44 -32.70 8.29
C ILE A 482 7.93 -32.94 8.52
N LEU A 483 8.66 -31.92 8.96
CA LEU A 483 10.10 -31.98 9.24
C LEU A 483 10.44 -32.91 10.38
N SER A 484 9.61 -32.98 11.43
CA SER A 484 9.83 -33.86 12.58
C SER A 484 9.87 -35.34 12.18
N ILE A 485 9.11 -35.75 11.15
CA ILE A 485 9.09 -37.15 10.69
C ILE A 485 9.98 -37.40 9.46
N THR A 486 10.62 -36.36 8.90
CA THR A 486 11.45 -36.46 7.68
C THR A 486 12.88 -36.00 7.92
N LEU A 487 13.11 -34.69 8.10
CA LEU A 487 14.44 -34.09 8.22
C LEU A 487 15.08 -34.40 9.56
N VAL A 488 14.32 -34.33 10.67
CA VAL A 488 14.85 -34.55 12.02
C VAL A 488 15.49 -35.94 12.17
N PRO A 489 14.84 -37.06 11.81
CA PRO A 489 15.46 -38.39 11.88
C PRO A 489 16.72 -38.51 11.01
N ALA A 490 16.73 -37.89 9.83
CA ALA A 490 17.88 -37.90 8.93
C ALA A 490 19.07 -37.11 9.51
N LEU A 491 18.80 -35.96 10.14
CA LEU A 491 19.80 -35.14 10.83
C LEU A 491 20.32 -35.85 12.08
N MET A 492 19.45 -36.50 12.87
CA MET A 492 19.84 -37.26 14.07
C MET A 492 20.85 -38.35 13.75
N VAL A 493 20.62 -39.15 12.71
CA VAL A 493 21.55 -40.21 12.27
C VAL A 493 22.93 -39.64 11.87
N LEU A 494 22.96 -38.42 11.34
CA LEU A 494 24.19 -37.74 10.90
C LEU A 494 24.96 -37.12 12.07
N PHE A 495 24.28 -36.32 12.91
CA PHE A 495 24.85 -35.42 13.91
C PHE A 495 25.03 -36.04 15.29
N ILE A 496 24.20 -37.03 15.69
CA ILE A 496 24.35 -37.73 16.96
C ILE A 496 25.55 -38.70 16.84
N ARG A 497 26.74 -38.20 17.17
CA ARG A 497 28.02 -38.93 17.20
C ARG A 497 28.87 -38.47 18.38
N GLY A 498 29.35 -39.40 19.19
CA GLY A 498 30.31 -39.13 20.27
C GLY A 498 29.92 -39.83 21.58
N LYS A 499 30.69 -39.57 22.66
CA LYS A 499 30.34 -40.00 24.02
C LYS A 499 29.20 -39.11 24.54
N ILE A 500 28.01 -39.68 24.63
CA ILE A 500 26.84 -39.02 25.23
C ILE A 500 27.01 -39.10 26.76
N ARG A 501 26.96 -37.97 27.46
CA ARG A 501 27.02 -37.96 28.93
C ARG A 501 25.63 -38.25 29.52
N PRO A 502 25.52 -39.07 30.58
CA PRO A 502 24.23 -39.36 31.21
C PRO A 502 23.56 -38.10 31.75
N ALA A 503 22.25 -37.97 31.53
CA ALA A 503 21.45 -36.86 32.05
C ALA A 503 21.23 -36.96 33.58
N GLU A 504 21.36 -38.16 34.17
CA GLU A 504 21.21 -38.43 35.61
C GLU A 504 22.20 -37.69 36.54
N LYS A 505 23.14 -36.90 36.01
CA LYS A 505 24.07 -36.08 36.82
C LYS A 505 23.74 -34.58 36.83
N ILE A 506 22.58 -34.16 36.30
CA ILE A 506 22.30 -32.74 36.01
C ILE A 506 21.10 -32.17 36.80
N LEU A 507 20.37 -32.97 37.58
CA LEU A 507 19.38 -32.48 38.53
C LEU A 507 19.87 -32.62 39.98
#